data_AF-A0A972GDW3-F1
#
_entry.id   AF-A0A972GDW3-F1
#
_cell.length_a   1.000
_cell.length_b   1.000
_cell.length_c   1.000
_cell.angle_alpha   90.00
_cell.angle_beta   90.00
_cell.angle_gamma   90.00
#
_symmetry.space_group_name_H-M   'P 1'
#
loop_
_entity.id
_entity.type
_entity.pdbx_description
1 polymer ?
#
loop_
_entity_poly.entity_id
_entity_poly.type
_entity_poly.pdbx_seq_one_letter_code
_entity_poly.pdbx_strand_id
1 'polypeptide(L)'
;MMKPVLTVSAAIIGIVLIVAAVQGRSSITPPATASEPPEVADQKDLPHLIERIQFTAQDFGFVDEEEVTEITLGRPYQLHYIHDQNMGHFTSDINADQLLTPAERWEFPVLLDGQAKGMDNLALEEGTLQFVGFSGNPLLAQSVVDFQAKHEDAGEINTVKLLRIPSLYITFTFTEYEGHANVTRLSDIQNFHFTDLDVSQTYAFQDIMSQIAQELDGIRQNAPAEE
;
A
#
# COMPACT_ATOMS: atom_id res chain seq x y z
N MET A 1 62.52 -8.97 58.81
CA MET A 1 62.53 -7.56 59.30
C MET A 1 62.12 -6.67 58.14
N MET A 2 60.89 -6.15 58.19
CA MET A 2 60.28 -5.29 57.18
C MET A 2 60.82 -3.86 57.27
N LYS A 3 61.06 -3.22 56.12
CA LYS A 3 61.11 -1.76 55.95
C LYS A 3 60.19 -1.42 54.77
N PRO A 4 59.28 -0.44 54.89
CA PRO A 4 58.53 0.06 53.75
C PRO A 4 59.34 1.18 53.09
N VAL A 5 59.39 1.18 51.76
CA VAL A 5 59.80 2.35 50.98
C VAL A 5 58.65 2.66 50.03
N LEU A 6 57.97 3.77 50.29
CA LEU A 6 57.15 4.44 49.29
C LEU A 6 58.08 5.04 48.24
N THR A 7 57.81 4.79 46.97
CA THR A 7 58.33 5.63 45.88
C THR A 7 57.19 5.89 44.91
N VAL A 8 56.80 7.16 44.84
CA VAL A 8 55.92 7.73 43.82
C VAL A 8 56.80 8.20 42.67
N SER A 9 56.34 7.96 41.44
CA SER A 9 56.54 8.76 40.21
C SER A 9 57.01 7.92 39.02
N ALA A 10 56.15 7.78 38.01
CA ALA A 10 56.46 8.17 36.63
C ALA A 10 55.20 7.99 35.78
N ALA A 11 54.69 9.11 35.26
CA ALA A 11 53.68 9.12 34.21
C ALA A 11 54.29 8.57 32.92
N ILE A 12 53.59 7.65 32.27
CA ILE A 12 53.81 7.33 30.85
C ILE A 12 52.51 7.63 30.12
N ILE A 13 52.61 8.66 29.27
CA ILE A 13 51.63 9.05 28.27
C ILE A 13 51.54 7.92 27.25
N GLY A 14 50.46 7.15 27.30
CA GLY A 14 50.07 6.19 26.28
C GLY A 14 48.96 6.79 25.44
N ILE A 15 49.31 7.27 24.24
CA ILE A 15 48.36 7.62 23.19
C ILE A 15 47.65 6.33 22.78
N VAL A 16 46.38 6.17 23.17
CA VAL A 16 45.52 5.12 22.63
C VAL A 16 44.72 5.74 21.49
N LEU A 17 45.03 5.26 20.29
CA LEU A 17 44.34 5.56 19.05
C LEU A 17 42.85 5.18 19.16
N ILE A 18 42.01 6.15 18.82
CA ILE A 18 40.57 6.01 18.62
C ILE A 18 40.36 5.13 17.37
N VAL A 19 39.75 3.96 17.55
CA VAL A 19 39.00 3.30 16.49
C VAL A 19 37.54 3.33 16.92
N ALA A 20 36.85 4.40 16.51
CA ALA A 20 35.40 4.44 16.57
C ALA A 20 34.87 3.43 15.54
N ALA A 21 34.51 2.23 16.00
CA ALA A 21 33.66 1.34 15.24
C ALA A 21 32.29 2.02 15.13
N VAL A 22 32.09 2.79 14.05
CA VAL A 22 30.77 3.20 13.59
C VAL A 22 30.09 1.92 13.15
N GLN A 23 29.41 1.26 14.09
CA GLN A 23 28.35 0.34 13.74
C GLN A 23 27.30 1.16 13.02
N GLY A 24 27.28 1.03 11.69
CA GLY A 24 26.19 1.50 10.86
C GLY A 24 24.91 0.77 11.28
N ARG A 25 24.27 1.25 12.34
CA ARG A 25 22.84 1.08 12.49
C ARG A 25 22.26 1.95 11.38
N SER A 26 21.91 1.32 10.27
CA SER A 26 20.91 1.88 9.37
C SER A 26 19.74 2.26 10.25
N SER A 27 19.54 3.56 10.46
CA SER A 27 18.34 4.07 11.08
C SER A 27 17.21 3.64 10.17
N ILE A 28 16.56 2.52 10.52
CA ILE A 28 15.27 2.17 9.96
C ILE A 28 14.36 3.30 10.45
N THR A 29 14.14 4.30 9.59
CA THR A 29 13.09 5.28 9.79
C THR A 29 11.82 4.46 10.02
N PRO A 30 11.10 4.67 11.14
CA PRO A 30 9.84 3.99 11.35
C PRO A 30 8.96 4.21 10.11
N PRO A 31 8.23 3.20 9.63
CA PRO A 31 7.31 3.39 8.52
C PRO A 31 6.41 4.58 8.85
N ALA A 32 6.22 5.47 7.87
CA ALA A 32 5.35 6.63 8.02
C ALA A 32 4.02 6.14 8.60
N THR A 33 3.67 6.62 9.80
CA THR A 33 2.41 6.28 10.46
C THR A 33 1.30 6.60 9.46
N ALA A 34 0.45 5.61 9.16
CA ALA A 34 -0.67 5.77 8.26
C ALA A 34 -1.41 7.07 8.62
N SER A 35 -1.42 8.04 7.70
CA SER A 35 -2.17 9.28 7.87
C SER A 35 -3.63 8.90 8.13
N GLU A 36 -4.26 9.54 9.12
CA GLU A 36 -5.71 9.38 9.31
C GLU A 36 -6.42 9.61 7.97
N PRO A 37 -7.53 8.89 7.70
CA PRO A 37 -8.35 9.17 6.55
C PRO A 37 -8.60 10.67 6.53
N PRO A 38 -8.26 11.37 5.43
CA PRO A 38 -8.54 12.80 5.33
C PRO A 38 -10.02 12.94 5.70
N GLU A 39 -10.30 13.78 6.71
CA GLU A 39 -11.63 13.98 7.29
C GLU A 39 -12.51 14.54 6.18
N VAL A 40 -13.03 13.60 5.38
CA VAL A 40 -13.66 13.73 4.07
C VAL A 40 -12.99 14.82 3.23
N ALA A 41 -12.19 14.44 2.23
CA ALA A 41 -12.02 15.31 1.07
C ALA A 41 -13.43 15.70 0.62
N ASP A 42 -13.90 16.87 1.08
CA ASP A 42 -15.25 17.33 0.88
C ASP A 42 -15.50 17.29 -0.62
N GLN A 43 -16.77 17.27 -1.02
CA GLN A 43 -17.24 17.54 -2.38
C GLN A 43 -16.62 18.80 -3.05
N LYS A 44 -15.74 19.55 -2.37
CA LYS A 44 -14.94 20.66 -2.89
C LYS A 44 -14.07 20.28 -4.09
N ASP A 45 -13.51 19.07 -4.14
CA ASP A 45 -12.67 18.65 -5.27
C ASP A 45 -13.48 17.97 -6.40
N LEU A 46 -14.73 17.58 -6.10
CA LEU A 46 -15.65 16.97 -7.07
C LEU A 46 -15.91 17.84 -8.31
N PRO A 47 -16.10 19.18 -8.22
CA PRO A 47 -16.19 20.04 -9.39
C PRO A 47 -14.97 19.95 -10.33
N HIS A 48 -13.75 19.86 -9.77
CA HIS A 48 -12.54 19.73 -10.58
C HIS A 48 -12.45 18.35 -11.24
N LEU A 49 -12.89 17.30 -10.54
CA LEU A 49 -13.03 15.98 -11.13
C LEU A 49 -14.04 15.98 -12.29
N ILE A 50 -15.23 16.55 -12.08
CA ILE A 50 -16.29 16.68 -13.09
C ILE A 50 -15.75 17.38 -14.33
N GLU A 51 -15.09 18.54 -14.18
CA GLU A 51 -14.51 19.30 -15.29
C GLU A 51 -13.53 18.45 -16.12
N ARG A 52 -12.71 17.61 -15.46
CA ARG A 52 -11.73 16.76 -16.16
C ARG A 52 -12.37 15.55 -16.85
N ILE A 53 -13.33 14.90 -16.20
CA ILE A 53 -14.02 13.72 -16.75
C ILE A 53 -14.94 14.15 -17.90
N GLN A 54 -15.58 15.31 -17.83
CA GLN A 54 -16.58 15.76 -18.81
C GLN A 54 -16.04 15.72 -20.25
N PHE A 55 -14.79 16.14 -20.48
CA PHE A 55 -14.17 16.11 -21.81
C PHE A 55 -13.79 14.71 -22.32
N THR A 56 -13.83 13.70 -21.45
CA THR A 56 -13.43 12.31 -21.73
C THR A 56 -14.46 11.31 -21.19
N ALA A 57 -15.73 11.74 -21.05
CA ALA A 57 -16.78 11.00 -20.35
C ALA A 57 -16.98 9.58 -20.93
N GLN A 58 -16.97 9.46 -22.26
CA GLN A 58 -17.12 8.18 -22.95
C GLN A 58 -15.97 7.21 -22.70
N ASP A 59 -14.73 7.71 -22.54
CA ASP A 59 -13.55 6.89 -22.23
C ASP A 59 -13.66 6.21 -20.86
N PHE A 60 -14.54 6.75 -20.01
CA PHE A 60 -14.79 6.27 -18.66
C PHE A 60 -16.16 5.60 -18.50
N GLY A 61 -16.85 5.30 -19.60
CA GLY A 61 -18.11 4.54 -19.58
C GLY A 61 -19.33 5.35 -19.13
N PHE A 62 -19.25 6.68 -19.23
CA PHE A 62 -20.43 7.56 -19.17
C PHE A 62 -21.09 7.63 -20.55
N VAL A 63 -22.41 7.72 -20.57
CA VAL A 63 -23.19 7.84 -21.81
C VAL A 63 -22.99 9.20 -22.45
N ASP A 64 -22.99 10.25 -21.63
CA ASP A 64 -22.83 11.65 -22.03
C ASP A 64 -22.26 12.51 -20.89
N GLU A 65 -22.11 13.80 -21.17
CA GLU A 65 -21.63 14.79 -20.21
C GLU A 65 -22.62 15.08 -19.08
N GLU A 66 -23.93 14.86 -19.28
CA GLU A 66 -24.94 15.10 -18.26
C GLU A 66 -24.77 14.10 -17.11
N GLU A 67 -24.51 12.82 -17.41
CA GLU A 67 -24.21 11.79 -16.39
C GLU A 67 -23.03 12.17 -15.50
N VAL A 68 -22.01 12.85 -16.04
CA VAL A 68 -20.83 13.25 -15.26
C VAL A 68 -21.19 14.25 -14.17
N THR A 69 -22.23 15.06 -14.36
CA THR A 69 -22.66 16.05 -13.36
C THR A 69 -23.40 15.43 -12.18
N GLU A 70 -23.83 14.18 -12.30
CA GLU A 70 -24.59 13.45 -11.28
C GLU A 70 -23.70 12.52 -10.44
N ILE A 71 -22.39 12.46 -10.73
CA ILE A 71 -21.48 11.58 -10.01
C ILE A 71 -21.28 12.02 -8.56
N THR A 72 -20.98 11.04 -7.72
CA THR A 72 -20.62 11.23 -6.32
C THR A 72 -19.34 10.46 -5.99
N LEU A 73 -18.64 10.85 -4.93
CA LEU A 73 -17.52 10.08 -4.40
C LEU A 73 -18.02 9.10 -3.34
N GLY A 74 -17.60 7.86 -3.45
CA GLY A 74 -17.72 6.84 -2.41
C GLY A 74 -16.72 7.06 -1.28
N ARG A 75 -16.62 6.08 -0.38
CA ARG A 75 -15.67 6.15 0.73
C ARG A 75 -14.21 6.07 0.25
N PRO A 76 -13.29 6.79 0.90
CA PRO A 76 -11.87 6.72 0.58
C PRO A 76 -11.25 5.39 1.02
N TYR A 77 -10.29 4.90 0.24
CA TYR A 77 -9.42 3.79 0.57
C TYR A 77 -7.97 4.24 0.56
N GLN A 78 -7.22 3.92 1.62
CA GLN A 78 -5.79 4.18 1.63
C GLN A 78 -5.07 3.14 0.77
N LEU A 79 -4.28 3.61 -0.18
CA LEU A 79 -3.44 2.74 -0.98
C LEU A 79 -2.19 2.33 -0.19
N HIS A 80 -1.84 1.06 -0.28
CA HIS A 80 -0.61 0.48 0.25
C HIS A 80 0.10 -0.29 -0.86
N TYR A 81 1.42 -0.33 -0.79
CA TYR A 81 2.25 -1.10 -1.69
C TYR A 81 2.98 -2.22 -0.97
N ILE A 82 3.20 -3.31 -1.69
CA ILE A 82 4.28 -4.26 -1.41
C ILE A 82 5.26 -4.16 -2.56
N HIS A 83 6.49 -3.79 -2.23
CA HIS A 83 7.58 -3.69 -3.19
C HIS A 83 8.37 -4.99 -3.22
N ASP A 84 8.90 -5.35 -4.39
CA ASP A 84 9.63 -6.60 -4.63
C ASP A 84 10.81 -6.81 -3.68
N GLN A 85 11.49 -5.72 -3.33
CA GLN A 85 12.60 -5.72 -2.38
C GLN A 85 12.17 -6.15 -0.97
N ASN A 86 10.92 -5.91 -0.58
CA ASN A 86 10.37 -6.35 0.69
C ASN A 86 10.03 -7.85 0.64
N MET A 87 9.80 -8.41 -0.56
CA MET A 87 9.46 -9.82 -0.75
C MET A 87 10.69 -10.74 -0.85
N GLY A 88 11.87 -10.23 -1.20
CA GLY A 88 13.09 -11.05 -1.35
C GLY A 88 13.59 -11.72 -0.08
N HIS A 89 13.07 -11.33 1.09
CA HIS A 89 13.39 -11.94 2.38
C HIS A 89 12.13 -12.40 3.13
N PHE A 90 11.02 -12.59 2.41
CA PHE A 90 9.77 -12.99 3.03
C PHE A 90 9.92 -14.34 3.75
N THR A 91 9.47 -14.40 5.00
CA THR A 91 9.26 -15.63 5.77
C THR A 91 7.87 -15.58 6.38
N SER A 92 7.30 -16.74 6.73
CA SER A 92 5.98 -16.84 7.38
C SER A 92 5.90 -16.11 8.73
N ASP A 93 7.05 -15.77 9.32
CA ASP A 93 7.12 -15.07 10.61
C ASP A 93 7.07 -13.53 10.45
N ILE A 94 7.12 -13.03 9.21
CA ILE A 94 7.01 -11.60 8.92
C ILE A 94 5.55 -11.17 8.99
N ASN A 95 5.31 -10.13 9.78
CA ASN A 95 3.99 -9.53 9.93
C ASN A 95 3.67 -8.58 8.76
N ALA A 96 2.37 -8.38 8.49
CA ALA A 96 1.91 -7.56 7.37
C ALA A 96 2.39 -6.10 7.44
N ASP A 97 2.45 -5.51 8.63
CA ASP A 97 2.96 -4.16 8.91
C ASP A 97 4.42 -3.95 8.49
N GLN A 98 5.21 -5.02 8.39
CA GLN A 98 6.60 -4.97 7.93
C GLN A 98 6.73 -5.01 6.40
N LEU A 99 5.70 -5.48 5.69
CA LEU A 99 5.69 -5.56 4.23
C LEU A 99 4.96 -4.39 3.58
N LEU A 100 3.87 -3.95 4.21
CA LEU A 100 2.99 -2.91 3.72
C LEU A 100 3.66 -1.54 3.87
N THR A 101 3.85 -0.87 2.74
CA THR A 101 4.28 0.53 2.69
C THR A 101 3.04 1.40 2.41
N PRO A 102 2.60 2.26 3.34
CA PRO A 102 1.49 3.16 3.07
C PRO A 102 1.88 4.14 1.97
N ALA A 103 0.97 4.37 1.03
CA ALA A 103 1.10 5.45 0.06
C ALA A 103 0.52 6.74 0.65
N GLU A 104 1.09 7.88 0.27
CA GLU A 104 0.48 9.20 0.44
C GLU A 104 -0.63 9.42 -0.61
N ARG A 105 -1.44 8.39 -0.85
CA ARG A 105 -2.49 8.36 -1.87
C ARG A 105 -3.73 7.67 -1.35
N TRP A 106 -4.85 8.29 -1.67
CA TRP A 106 -6.19 7.82 -1.38
C TRP A 106 -6.94 7.61 -2.68
N GLU A 107 -7.77 6.56 -2.73
CA GLU A 107 -8.61 6.27 -3.88
C GLU A 107 -10.08 6.30 -3.49
N PHE A 108 -10.89 6.96 -4.30
CA PHE A 108 -12.31 7.15 -4.07
C PHE A 108 -13.09 6.53 -5.23
N PRO A 109 -14.01 5.58 -4.99
CA PRO A 109 -14.91 5.14 -6.04
C PRO A 109 -15.72 6.32 -6.57
N VAL A 110 -15.78 6.51 -7.88
CA VAL A 110 -16.68 7.46 -8.51
C VAL A 110 -17.97 6.73 -8.83
N LEU A 111 -19.07 7.18 -8.25
CA LEU A 111 -20.36 6.51 -8.29
C LEU A 111 -21.37 7.31 -9.11
N LEU A 112 -22.12 6.63 -9.97
CA LEU A 112 -23.32 7.13 -10.63
C LEU A 112 -24.48 6.22 -10.22
N ASP A 113 -25.52 6.76 -9.59
CA ASP A 113 -26.65 5.97 -9.05
C ASP A 113 -26.22 4.79 -8.16
N GLY A 114 -25.13 4.96 -7.41
CA GLY A 114 -24.55 3.93 -6.54
C GLY A 114 -23.73 2.86 -7.26
N GLN A 115 -23.59 2.93 -8.59
CA GLN A 115 -22.73 2.06 -9.38
C GLN A 115 -21.37 2.71 -9.62
N ALA A 116 -20.29 1.96 -9.42
CA ALA A 116 -18.95 2.46 -9.59
C ALA A 116 -18.57 2.54 -11.08
N LYS A 117 -18.16 3.74 -11.51
CA LYS A 117 -17.65 4.02 -12.86
C LYS A 117 -16.13 3.95 -12.94
N GLY A 118 -15.45 4.08 -11.80
CA GLY A 118 -13.99 3.96 -11.68
C GLY A 118 -13.50 4.43 -10.32
N MET A 119 -12.20 4.66 -10.20
CA MET A 119 -11.58 5.20 -8.99
C MET A 119 -10.91 6.54 -9.29
N ASP A 120 -11.28 7.57 -8.56
CA ASP A 120 -10.55 8.82 -8.45
C ASP A 120 -9.35 8.63 -7.52
N ASN A 121 -8.21 9.22 -7.87
CA ASN A 121 -6.95 9.11 -7.14
C ASN A 121 -6.54 10.50 -6.67
N LEU A 122 -6.44 10.67 -5.35
CA LEU A 122 -5.96 11.88 -4.71
C LEU A 122 -4.64 11.59 -3.99
N ALA A 123 -3.61 12.41 -4.20
CA ALA A 123 -2.36 12.35 -3.44
C ALA A 123 -2.31 13.46 -2.39
N LEU A 124 -1.68 13.20 -1.25
CA LEU A 124 -1.45 14.20 -0.23
C LEU A 124 -0.17 14.98 -0.57
N GLU A 125 -0.30 16.23 -1.02
CA GLU A 125 0.82 17.13 -1.31
C GLU A 125 0.78 18.33 -0.36
N GLU A 126 1.87 18.53 0.40
CA GLU A 126 1.98 19.63 1.38
C GLU A 126 0.81 19.69 2.40
N GLY A 127 0.23 18.53 2.73
CA GLY A 127 -0.91 18.41 3.65
C GLY A 127 -2.27 18.70 3.00
N THR A 128 -2.33 18.92 1.69
CA THR A 128 -3.57 19.11 0.92
C THR A 128 -3.73 17.97 -0.07
N LEU A 129 -4.95 17.46 -0.24
CA LEU A 129 -5.21 16.47 -1.29
C LEU A 129 -5.22 17.15 -2.66
N GLN A 130 -4.52 16.55 -3.60
CA GLN A 130 -4.47 16.98 -4.99
C GLN A 130 -4.93 15.83 -5.87
N PHE A 131 -5.78 16.13 -6.84
CA PHE A 131 -6.16 15.16 -7.86
C PHE A 131 -4.93 14.75 -8.66
N VAL A 132 -4.64 13.46 -8.70
CA VAL A 132 -3.51 12.90 -9.48
C VAL A 132 -3.97 12.10 -10.69
N GLY A 133 -5.21 11.60 -10.71
CA GLY A 133 -5.72 10.88 -11.87
C GLY A 133 -7.03 10.16 -11.61
N PHE A 134 -7.68 9.76 -12.69
CA PHE A 134 -8.85 8.90 -12.64
C PHE A 134 -8.52 7.57 -13.33
N SER A 135 -8.88 6.46 -12.71
CA SER A 135 -8.72 5.12 -13.26
C SER A 135 -10.09 4.53 -13.59
N GLY A 136 -10.42 4.49 -14.88
CA GLY A 136 -11.71 4.03 -15.40
C GLY A 136 -11.87 2.52 -15.44
N ASN A 137 -11.54 1.81 -14.35
CA ASN A 137 -11.84 0.37 -14.24
C ASN A 137 -13.10 0.18 -13.39
N PRO A 138 -14.31 0.18 -13.98
CA PRO A 138 -15.57 0.07 -13.25
C PRO A 138 -15.70 -1.28 -12.55
N LEU A 139 -15.13 -2.36 -13.09
CA LEU A 139 -15.19 -3.69 -12.45
C LEU A 139 -14.38 -3.73 -11.16
N LEU A 140 -13.15 -3.21 -11.19
CA LEU A 140 -12.34 -3.09 -9.98
C LEU A 140 -13.03 -2.16 -8.96
N ALA A 141 -13.47 -0.99 -9.40
CA ALA A 141 -14.12 -0.01 -8.53
C ALA A 141 -15.39 -0.58 -7.88
N GLN A 142 -16.21 -1.30 -8.65
CA GLN A 142 -17.42 -1.93 -8.12
C GLN A 142 -17.06 -3.05 -7.13
N SER A 143 -16.04 -3.86 -7.42
CA SER A 143 -15.61 -4.92 -6.52
C SER A 143 -15.12 -4.38 -5.18
N VAL A 144 -14.48 -3.21 -5.17
CA VAL A 144 -14.09 -2.50 -3.94
C VAL A 144 -15.33 -2.07 -3.14
N VAL A 145 -16.31 -1.45 -3.82
CA VAL A 145 -17.57 -0.99 -3.21
C VAL A 145 -18.36 -2.15 -2.62
N ASP A 146 -18.54 -3.23 -3.37
CA ASP A 146 -19.29 -4.42 -2.94
C ASP A 146 -18.60 -5.11 -1.75
N PHE A 147 -17.27 -5.19 -1.77
CA PHE A 147 -16.49 -5.75 -0.68
C PHE A 147 -16.68 -4.95 0.61
N GLN A 148 -16.58 -3.62 0.53
CA GLN A 148 -16.80 -2.75 1.69
C GLN A 148 -18.23 -2.92 2.24
N ALA A 149 -19.25 -2.85 1.39
CA ALA A 149 -20.64 -2.99 1.81
C ALA A 149 -20.89 -4.31 2.55
N LYS A 150 -20.38 -5.42 1.99
CA LYS A 150 -20.49 -6.75 2.61
C LYS A 150 -19.93 -6.81 4.03
N HIS A 151 -18.77 -6.21 4.26
CA HIS A 151 -18.11 -6.30 5.56
C HIS A 151 -18.59 -5.25 6.57
N GLU A 152 -19.11 -4.12 6.11
CA GLU A 152 -19.81 -3.16 7.00
C GLU A 152 -21.09 -3.75 7.55
N ASP A 153 -21.91 -4.38 6.71
CA ASP A 153 -23.17 -5.02 7.13
C ASP A 153 -22.92 -6.14 8.15
N ALA A 154 -21.76 -6.77 8.08
CA ALA A 154 -21.35 -7.81 9.02
C ALA A 154 -20.74 -7.26 10.33
N GLY A 155 -20.40 -5.97 10.39
CA GLY A 155 -19.70 -5.36 11.53
C GLY A 155 -18.29 -5.92 11.76
N GLU A 156 -17.68 -6.48 10.70
CA GLU A 156 -16.51 -7.35 10.81
C GLU A 156 -15.18 -6.61 10.66
N ILE A 157 -15.12 -5.37 10.15
CA ILE A 157 -13.83 -4.73 9.87
C ILE A 157 -13.83 -3.24 10.23
N ASN A 158 -12.69 -2.81 10.79
CA ASN A 158 -12.48 -1.40 11.15
C ASN A 158 -12.02 -0.55 9.97
N THR A 159 -11.25 -1.12 9.03
CA THR A 159 -10.78 -0.43 7.81
C THR A 159 -10.49 -1.42 6.66
N VAL A 160 -10.90 -1.07 5.43
CA VAL A 160 -10.42 -1.72 4.20
C VAL A 160 -9.31 -0.87 3.61
N LYS A 161 -8.22 -1.52 3.21
CA LYS A 161 -7.11 -0.88 2.50
C LYS A 161 -7.01 -1.47 1.10
N LEU A 162 -6.54 -0.68 0.13
CA LEU A 162 -6.16 -1.19 -1.18
C LEU A 162 -4.69 -1.56 -1.14
N LEU A 163 -4.37 -2.77 -1.60
CA LEU A 163 -3.02 -3.30 -1.62
C LEU A 163 -2.59 -3.57 -3.06
N ARG A 164 -1.55 -2.88 -3.53
CA ARG A 164 -0.97 -3.08 -4.86
C ARG A 164 0.41 -3.69 -4.79
N ILE A 165 0.69 -4.60 -5.71
CA ILE A 165 2.02 -5.16 -5.94
C ILE A 165 2.42 -4.77 -7.36
N PRO A 166 3.14 -3.63 -7.53
CA PRO A 166 3.30 -3.00 -8.84
C PRO A 166 3.96 -3.89 -9.90
N SER A 167 4.94 -4.70 -9.52
CA SER A 167 5.66 -5.63 -10.40
C SER A 167 4.78 -6.72 -11.00
N LEU A 168 3.73 -7.10 -10.28
CA LEU A 168 2.77 -8.12 -10.67
C LEU A 168 1.48 -7.53 -11.23
N TYR A 169 1.37 -6.19 -11.27
CA TYR A 169 0.18 -5.45 -11.70
C TYR A 169 -1.12 -5.89 -11.01
N ILE A 170 -1.03 -6.44 -9.78
CA ILE A 170 -2.17 -7.00 -9.06
C ILE A 170 -2.63 -6.07 -7.94
N THR A 171 -3.95 -6.05 -7.71
CA THR A 171 -4.60 -5.31 -6.62
C THR A 171 -5.46 -6.25 -5.78
N PHE A 172 -5.30 -6.14 -4.46
CA PHE A 172 -6.09 -6.80 -3.45
C PHE A 172 -6.79 -5.77 -2.56
N THR A 173 -7.87 -6.15 -1.87
CA THR A 173 -8.16 -5.52 -0.58
C THR A 173 -7.33 -6.18 0.49
N PHE A 174 -6.94 -5.38 1.48
CA PHE A 174 -6.38 -5.85 2.73
C PHE A 174 -7.35 -5.50 3.86
N THR A 175 -7.59 -6.47 4.73
CA THR A 175 -8.41 -6.33 5.94
C THR A 175 -7.71 -6.97 7.12
N GLU A 176 -7.99 -6.46 8.31
CA GLU A 176 -7.50 -7.05 9.56
C GLU A 176 -8.67 -7.18 10.52
N TYR A 177 -8.92 -8.41 10.98
CA TYR A 177 -9.97 -8.73 11.94
C TYR A 177 -9.42 -9.68 13.00
N GLU A 178 -9.63 -9.35 14.28
CA GLU A 178 -9.13 -10.13 15.43
C GLU A 178 -7.62 -10.48 15.36
N GLY A 179 -6.81 -9.59 14.76
CA GLY A 179 -5.37 -9.80 14.57
C GLY A 179 -5.01 -10.73 13.41
N HIS A 180 -5.99 -11.13 12.60
CA HIS A 180 -5.80 -11.91 11.38
C HIS A 180 -5.84 -10.98 10.16
N ALA A 181 -4.70 -10.89 9.47
CA ALA A 181 -4.57 -10.19 8.21
C ALA A 181 -5.07 -11.06 7.05
N ASN A 182 -5.98 -10.53 6.26
CA ASN A 182 -6.58 -11.21 5.11
C ASN A 182 -6.50 -10.33 3.86
N VAL A 183 -6.40 -10.99 2.70
CA VAL A 183 -6.45 -10.33 1.40
C VAL A 183 -7.53 -10.94 0.52
N THR A 184 -8.21 -10.09 -0.25
CA THR A 184 -9.21 -10.53 -1.24
C THR A 184 -8.80 -10.00 -2.60
N ARG A 185 -8.76 -10.88 -3.60
CA ARG A 185 -8.47 -10.46 -4.98
C ARG A 185 -9.70 -9.75 -5.56
N LEU A 186 -9.54 -8.52 -6.04
CA LEU A 186 -10.68 -7.68 -6.43
C LEU A 186 -11.06 -7.74 -7.91
N SER A 187 -10.17 -8.12 -8.84
CA SER A 187 -10.57 -8.31 -10.24
C SER A 187 -9.56 -9.10 -11.06
N ASP A 188 -10.04 -9.59 -12.20
CA ASP A 188 -9.28 -10.31 -13.22
C ASP A 188 -8.90 -9.34 -14.36
N ILE A 189 -8.04 -8.37 -14.06
CA ILE A 189 -7.22 -7.82 -15.15
C ILE A 189 -6.23 -8.93 -15.46
N GLN A 190 -6.23 -9.45 -16.69
CA GLN A 190 -5.49 -10.64 -17.13
C GLN A 190 -4.00 -10.60 -16.76
N ASN A 191 -3.69 -10.95 -15.52
CA ASN A 191 -2.34 -11.09 -15.01
C ASN A 191 -2.03 -12.57 -15.07
N PHE A 192 -1.16 -12.93 -16.01
CA PHE A 192 -0.80 -14.31 -16.38
C PHE A 192 -0.18 -15.13 -15.23
N HIS A 193 0.13 -14.50 -14.10
CA HIS A 193 0.94 -15.09 -13.02
C HIS A 193 0.13 -15.66 -11.84
N PHE A 194 -1.18 -15.34 -11.72
CA PHE A 194 -2.02 -15.80 -10.60
C PHE A 194 -3.42 -16.25 -11.07
N THR A 195 -3.47 -17.12 -12.07
CA THR A 195 -4.75 -17.68 -12.58
C THR A 195 -5.49 -18.53 -11.56
N ASP A 196 -4.78 -19.06 -10.57
CA ASP A 196 -5.33 -20.00 -9.59
C ASP A 196 -5.99 -19.31 -8.38
N LEU A 197 -5.89 -17.99 -8.27
CA LEU A 197 -6.57 -17.22 -7.23
C LEU A 197 -7.95 -16.79 -7.72
N ASP A 198 -9.00 -17.36 -7.16
CA ASP A 198 -10.37 -16.95 -7.45
C ASP A 198 -10.60 -15.48 -7.05
N VAL A 199 -11.24 -14.74 -7.96
CA VAL A 199 -11.70 -13.36 -7.70
C VAL A 199 -12.75 -13.38 -6.60
N SER A 200 -12.72 -12.37 -5.73
CA SER A 200 -13.63 -12.23 -4.58
C SER A 200 -13.46 -13.30 -3.50
N GLN A 201 -12.49 -14.21 -3.63
CA GLN A 201 -12.11 -15.10 -2.53
C GLN A 201 -11.13 -14.39 -1.59
N THR A 202 -11.37 -14.58 -0.30
CA THR A 202 -10.51 -14.09 0.78
C THR A 202 -9.53 -15.18 1.19
N TYR A 203 -8.28 -14.79 1.40
CA TYR A 203 -7.18 -15.66 1.77
C TYR A 203 -6.43 -15.08 2.96
N ALA A 204 -5.78 -15.95 3.73
CA ALA A 204 -4.83 -15.51 4.74
C ALA A 204 -3.67 -14.75 4.06
N PHE A 205 -3.30 -13.60 4.62
CA PHE A 205 -2.26 -12.75 4.05
C PHE A 205 -0.94 -13.51 3.83
N GLN A 206 -0.52 -14.31 4.82
CA GLN A 206 0.74 -15.04 4.76
C GLN A 206 0.78 -16.06 3.62
N ASP A 207 -0.31 -16.80 3.39
CA ASP A 207 -0.38 -17.82 2.34
C ASP A 207 -0.22 -17.20 0.95
N ILE A 208 -0.85 -16.04 0.72
CA ILE A 208 -0.75 -15.32 -0.55
C ILE A 208 0.63 -14.67 -0.71
N MET A 209 1.20 -14.09 0.35
CA MET A 209 2.54 -13.53 0.28
C MET A 209 3.62 -14.59 0.02
N SER A 210 3.48 -15.80 0.58
CA SER A 210 4.35 -16.94 0.25
C SER A 210 4.32 -17.26 -1.24
N GLN A 211 3.13 -17.31 -1.85
CA GLN A 211 2.99 -17.60 -3.28
C GLN A 211 3.59 -16.47 -4.13
N ILE A 212 3.33 -15.21 -3.76
CA ILE A 212 3.89 -14.05 -4.44
C ILE A 212 5.42 -14.03 -4.39
N ALA A 213 6.01 -14.32 -3.24
CA ALA A 213 7.46 -14.37 -3.10
C ALA A 213 8.08 -15.42 -4.04
N GLN A 214 7.47 -16.61 -4.12
CA GLN A 214 7.92 -17.68 -5.01
C GLN A 214 7.84 -17.28 -6.49
N GLU A 215 6.74 -16.63 -6.89
CA GLU A 215 6.56 -16.17 -8.27
C GLU A 215 7.58 -15.09 -8.65
N LEU A 216 7.80 -14.10 -7.78
CA LEU A 216 8.79 -13.04 -8.00
C LEU A 216 10.21 -13.61 -8.13
N ASP A 217 10.57 -14.60 -7.32
CA ASP A 217 11.86 -15.28 -7.45
C ASP A 217 11.97 -16.07 -8.76
N GLY A 218 10.89 -16.72 -9.19
CA GLY A 218 10.82 -17.38 -10.50
C GLY A 218 11.03 -16.40 -11.66
N ILE A 219 10.40 -15.22 -11.62
CA ILE A 219 10.59 -14.17 -12.63
C ILE A 219 12.04 -13.70 -12.66
N ARG A 220 12.66 -13.44 -11.50
CA ARG A 220 14.06 -13.00 -11.41
C ARG A 220 15.04 -14.02 -11.98
N GLN A 221 14.84 -15.31 -11.71
CA GLN A 221 15.71 -16.38 -12.20
C GLN A 221 15.64 -16.56 -13.72
N ASN A 222 14.52 -16.17 -14.34
CA ASN A 222 14.28 -16.30 -15.78
C ASN A 222 14.51 -14.99 -16.55
N ALA A 223 14.85 -13.90 -15.87
CA ALA A 223 15.17 -12.64 -16.53
C ALA A 223 16.46 -12.78 -17.37
N PRO A 224 16.46 -12.33 -18.64
CA PRO A 224 17.68 -12.34 -19.44
C PRO A 224 18.75 -11.49 -18.73
N ALA A 225 19.99 -11.98 -18.69
CA ALA A 225 21.10 -11.21 -18.15
C ALA A 225 21.19 -9.88 -18.92
N GLU A 226 21.14 -8.75 -18.21
CA GLU A 226 21.37 -7.44 -18.80
C GLU A 226 22.81 -7.41 -19.34
N GLU A 227 22.96 -7.32 -20.67
CA GLU A 227 24.25 -7.17 -21.37
C GLU A 227 24.81 -5.74 -21.29
#